data_AF-A0AAD8I9W8-F1
#
_entry.id   AF-A0AAD8I9W8-F1
#
_cell.length_a   1.000
_cell.length_b   1.000
_cell.length_c   1.000
_cell.angle_alpha   90.00
_cell.angle_beta   90.00
_cell.angle_gamma   90.00
#
_symmetry.space_group_name_H-M   'P 1'
#
loop_
_entity.id
_entity.type
_entity.pdbx_description
1 polymer ?
#
loop_
_entity_poly.entity_id
_entity_poly.type
_entity_poly.pdbx_seq_one_letter_code
_entity_poly.pdbx_strand_id
1 'polypeptide(L)'
;MIAIITCLVALAGVFYGAAAHAPHISNFESSHFGGNSTCPSYTSASNPSSWNCMTCLKASSDCAFCANGANNYSPGACLAANADTKSACKAEHRIWYTQGCPSKIGVLAVLLLGLYIICYSPGMGTVPWIVNSEIYPLKYRGIGGGIAAVSNWISNLIVSQTFLTLTHALGSAGTFLLFAGISAVTGTAIFFLVPETKGQTFEEVEKMLEKGFKPSLCGDSNPEKELNGKV
;
A
#
# COMPACT_ATOMS: atom_id res chain seq x y z
N MET A 1 10.58 -11.27 -1.46
CA MET A 1 9.50 -10.80 -2.36
C MET A 1 8.16 -11.47 -2.11
N ILE A 2 8.06 -12.81 -2.13
CA ILE A 2 6.78 -13.52 -1.93
C ILE A 2 6.08 -13.08 -0.64
N ALA A 3 6.79 -13.06 0.51
CA ALA A 3 6.23 -12.61 1.78
C ALA A 3 5.64 -11.19 1.72
N ILE A 4 6.35 -10.25 1.07
CA ILE A 4 5.89 -8.87 0.87
C ILE A 4 4.57 -8.83 0.08
N ILE A 5 4.53 -9.54 -1.05
CA ILE A 5 3.34 -9.61 -1.91
C ILE A 5 2.16 -10.22 -1.14
N THR A 6 2.39 -11.31 -0.41
CA THR A 6 1.34 -11.93 0.41
C THR A 6 0.80 -10.98 1.49
N CYS A 7 1.68 -10.21 2.15
CA CYS A 7 1.26 -9.22 3.14
C CYS A 7 0.46 -8.08 2.51
N LEU A 8 0.87 -7.59 1.33
CA LEU A 8 0.14 -6.53 0.62
C LEU A 8 -1.24 -6.98 0.15
N VAL A 9 -1.36 -8.20 -0.37
CA VAL A 9 -2.65 -8.79 -0.76
C VAL A 9 -3.54 -9.01 0.46
N ALA A 10 -2.99 -9.51 1.57
CA ALA A 10 -3.73 -9.67 2.83
C ALA A 10 -4.23 -8.31 3.36
N LEU A 11 -3.38 -7.28 3.36
CA LEU A 11 -3.76 -5.91 3.72
C LEU A 11 -4.90 -5.39 2.84
N ALA A 12 -4.79 -5.55 1.52
CA ALA A 12 -5.84 -5.15 0.59
C ALA A 12 -7.17 -5.84 0.91
N GLY A 13 -7.15 -7.14 1.21
CA GLY A 13 -8.32 -7.90 1.65
C GLY A 13 -8.93 -7.37 2.95
N VAL A 14 -8.11 -7.06 3.95
CA VAL A 14 -8.59 -6.49 5.23
C VAL A 14 -9.20 -5.10 5.02
N PHE A 15 -8.57 -4.23 4.24
CA PHE A 15 -9.13 -2.91 3.93
C PHE A 15 -10.42 -3.01 3.12
N TYR A 16 -10.52 -3.97 2.20
CA TYR A 16 -11.75 -4.24 1.45
C TYR A 16 -12.87 -4.69 2.39
N GLY A 17 -12.58 -5.66 3.27
CA GLY A 17 -13.51 -6.12 4.30
C GLY A 17 -13.95 -4.99 5.23
N ALA A 18 -13.04 -4.08 5.58
CA ALA A 18 -13.31 -2.96 6.47
C ALA A 18 -14.23 -1.93 5.80
N ALA A 19 -14.07 -1.72 4.49
CA ALA A 19 -14.95 -0.86 3.72
C ALA A 19 -16.34 -1.48 3.51
N ALA A 20 -16.41 -2.80 3.31
CA ALA A 20 -17.68 -3.51 3.12
C ALA A 20 -18.51 -3.60 4.41
N HIS A 21 -17.88 -3.80 5.56
CA HIS A 21 -18.53 -3.87 6.88
C HIS A 21 -18.55 -2.53 7.63
N ALA A 22 -18.36 -1.42 6.91
CA ALA A 22 -18.48 -0.09 7.51
C ALA A 22 -19.92 0.14 8.00
N PRO A 23 -20.12 0.91 9.09
CA PRO A 23 -21.45 1.15 9.62
C PRO A 23 -22.34 1.82 8.57
N HIS A 24 -23.59 1.39 8.52
CA HIS A 24 -24.60 1.98 7.65
C HIS A 24 -24.95 3.41 8.07
N ILE A 25 -25.56 4.16 7.16
CA ILE A 25 -26.09 5.48 7.47
C ILE A 25 -27.58 5.36 7.79
N SER A 26 -28.00 6.00 8.87
CA SER A 26 -29.40 6.11 9.24
C SER A 26 -29.95 7.46 8.80
N ASN A 27 -31.09 7.43 8.10
CA ASN A 27 -31.84 8.64 7.75
C ASN A 27 -32.28 9.41 8.99
N PHE A 28 -32.70 8.69 10.03
CA PHE A 28 -33.12 9.30 11.29
C PHE A 28 -31.98 10.09 11.93
N GLU A 29 -30.82 9.47 12.10
CA GLU A 29 -29.62 10.12 12.65
C GLU A 29 -29.16 11.29 11.79
N SER A 30 -29.26 11.18 10.46
CA SER A 30 -28.89 12.25 9.55
C SER A 30 -29.84 13.45 9.66
N SER A 31 -31.15 13.20 9.77
CA SER A 31 -32.17 14.24 9.92
C SER A 31 -32.15 14.93 11.28
N HIS A 32 -31.63 14.27 12.33
CA HIS A 32 -31.52 14.81 13.69
C HIS A 32 -30.68 16.11 13.75
N PHE A 33 -29.66 16.24 12.92
CA PHE A 33 -28.82 17.44 12.83
C PHE A 33 -29.42 18.56 11.96
N GLY A 34 -30.65 18.38 11.48
CA GLY A 34 -31.35 19.30 10.57
C GLY A 34 -31.14 18.94 9.10
N GLY A 35 -32.19 19.05 8.29
CA GLY A 35 -32.17 18.66 6.87
C GLY A 35 -31.19 19.47 5.99
N ASN A 36 -30.77 20.66 6.43
CA ASN A 36 -29.77 21.47 5.72
C ASN A 36 -28.32 21.09 6.09
N SER A 37 -28.14 20.28 7.13
CA SER A 37 -26.83 19.85 7.65
C SER A 37 -26.37 18.52 7.05
N THR A 38 -27.25 17.82 6.34
CA THR A 38 -26.94 16.55 5.66
C THR A 38 -26.17 16.76 4.37
N CYS A 39 -25.28 15.83 4.04
CA CYS A 39 -24.50 15.85 2.80
C CYS A 39 -25.42 15.88 1.56
N PRO A 40 -25.27 16.85 0.63
CA PRO A 40 -26.12 16.93 -0.56
C PRO A 40 -26.07 15.70 -1.46
N SER A 41 -24.90 15.04 -1.56
CA SER A 41 -24.74 13.82 -2.35
C SER A 41 -25.51 12.64 -1.77
N TYR A 42 -25.76 12.63 -0.45
CA TYR A 42 -26.56 11.60 0.21
C TYR A 42 -28.06 11.83 0.01
N THR A 43 -28.52 13.08 0.13
CA THR A 43 -29.95 13.43 -0.03
C THR A 43 -30.42 13.31 -1.48
N SER A 44 -29.53 13.52 -2.44
CA SER A 44 -29.81 13.34 -3.89
C SER A 44 -29.61 11.91 -4.39
N ALA A 45 -29.21 10.98 -3.53
CA ALA A 45 -28.96 9.59 -3.91
C ALA A 45 -30.26 8.84 -4.21
N SER A 46 -30.25 8.00 -5.24
CA SER A 46 -31.39 7.17 -5.64
C SER A 46 -31.72 6.04 -4.65
N ASN A 47 -30.75 5.58 -3.84
CA ASN A 47 -30.95 4.56 -2.82
C ASN A 47 -30.13 4.87 -1.55
N PRO A 48 -30.59 5.77 -0.67
CA PRO A 48 -29.85 6.18 0.52
C PRO A 48 -29.69 5.05 1.56
N SER A 49 -30.59 4.06 1.58
CA SER A 49 -30.53 2.92 2.51
C SER A 49 -29.35 1.98 2.29
N SER A 50 -28.78 1.91 1.08
CA SER A 50 -27.60 1.08 0.82
C SER A 50 -26.29 1.76 1.21
N TRP A 51 -26.33 3.02 1.64
CA TRP A 51 -25.12 3.77 1.93
C TRP A 51 -24.52 3.35 3.27
N ASN A 52 -23.19 3.37 3.29
CA ASN A 52 -22.39 3.18 4.48
C ASN A 52 -21.46 4.37 4.69
N CYS A 53 -20.79 4.42 5.83
CA CYS A 53 -19.84 5.48 6.14
C CYS A 53 -18.82 5.71 5.01
N MET A 54 -18.30 4.65 4.38
CA MET A 54 -17.32 4.79 3.30
C MET A 54 -17.91 5.37 2.01
N THR A 55 -19.16 5.07 1.66
CA THR A 55 -19.80 5.67 0.47
C THR A 55 -20.09 7.15 0.71
N CYS A 56 -20.50 7.55 1.92
CA CYS A 56 -20.69 8.97 2.26
C CYS A 56 -19.39 9.76 2.14
N LEU A 57 -18.29 9.28 2.73
CA LEU A 57 -16.99 9.96 2.66
C LEU A 57 -16.42 10.02 1.24
N LYS A 58 -16.75 9.05 0.37
CA LYS A 58 -16.30 9.04 -1.03
C LYS A 58 -17.19 9.84 -1.97
N ALA A 59 -18.41 10.19 -1.57
CA ALA A 59 -19.37 10.86 -2.43
C ALA A 59 -18.93 12.31 -2.76
N SER A 60 -18.32 13.00 -1.80
CA SER A 60 -17.71 14.31 -1.99
C SER A 60 -16.70 14.59 -0.87
N SER A 61 -15.69 15.41 -1.13
CA SER A 61 -14.77 15.93 -0.12
C SER A 61 -15.47 16.77 0.95
N ASP A 62 -16.66 17.29 0.61
CA ASP A 62 -17.48 18.12 1.50
C ASP A 62 -18.48 17.29 2.32
N CYS A 63 -18.27 15.98 2.43
CA CYS A 63 -19.12 15.09 3.22
C CYS A 63 -18.31 14.37 4.30
N ALA A 64 -18.96 14.19 5.46
CA ALA A 64 -18.35 13.64 6.64
C ALA A 64 -19.33 12.72 7.37
N PHE A 65 -18.79 11.78 8.15
CA PHE A 65 -19.57 10.83 8.91
C PHE A 65 -19.50 11.14 10.40
N CYS A 66 -20.65 11.35 11.02
CA CYS A 66 -20.77 11.47 12.47
C CYS A 66 -21.26 10.14 13.03
N ALA A 67 -20.45 9.53 13.91
CA ALA A 67 -20.81 8.26 14.53
C ALA A 67 -22.03 8.39 15.45
N ASN A 68 -22.69 7.26 15.70
CA ASN A 68 -23.81 7.20 16.62
C ASN A 68 -23.33 7.40 18.07
N GLY A 69 -24.14 8.08 18.90
CA GLY A 69 -23.80 8.33 20.30
C GLY A 69 -23.78 7.07 21.19
N ALA A 70 -24.52 6.02 20.83
CA ALA A 70 -24.56 4.78 21.61
C ALA A 70 -23.35 3.87 21.33
N ASN A 71 -22.97 3.70 20.06
CA ASN A 71 -21.85 2.86 19.67
C ASN A 71 -21.27 3.33 18.33
N ASN A 72 -19.94 3.38 18.22
CA ASN A 72 -19.27 3.82 17.00
C ASN A 72 -19.52 2.90 15.78
N TYR A 73 -20.00 1.67 16.02
CA TYR A 73 -20.32 0.70 14.97
C TYR A 73 -21.80 0.63 14.59
N SER A 74 -22.68 1.34 15.31
CA SER A 74 -24.09 1.40 14.93
C SER A 74 -24.31 2.46 13.83
N PRO A 75 -25.49 2.45 13.17
CA PRO A 75 -25.75 3.36 12.08
C PRO A 75 -25.61 4.83 12.50
N GLY A 76 -24.80 5.58 11.75
CA GLY A 76 -24.49 6.99 12.02
C GLY A 76 -25.14 7.95 11.03
N ALA A 77 -24.72 9.21 11.08
CA ALA A 77 -25.22 10.30 10.25
C ALA A 77 -24.22 10.69 9.16
N CYS A 78 -24.71 10.96 7.94
CA CYS A 78 -23.91 11.54 6.85
C CYS A 78 -24.20 13.04 6.74
N LEU A 79 -23.21 13.87 7.10
CA LEU A 79 -23.35 15.32 7.24
C LEU A 79 -22.44 16.05 6.26
N ALA A 80 -22.77 17.31 5.96
CA ALA A 80 -21.88 18.21 5.23
C ALA A 80 -20.63 18.51 6.08
N ALA A 81 -19.45 18.57 5.47
CA ALA A 81 -18.17 18.71 6.15
C ALA A 81 -17.84 20.18 6.46
N ASN A 82 -18.57 20.77 7.41
CA ASN A 82 -18.42 22.16 7.83
C ASN A 82 -18.02 22.27 9.31
N ALA A 83 -17.58 23.46 9.74
CA ALA A 83 -17.23 23.71 11.14
C ALA A 83 -18.44 23.54 12.08
N ASP A 84 -19.63 23.94 11.64
CA ASP A 84 -20.87 23.90 12.42
C ASP A 84 -21.38 22.49 12.65
N THR A 85 -21.40 21.66 11.61
CA THR A 85 -21.82 20.25 11.72
C THR A 85 -20.82 19.43 12.52
N LYS A 86 -19.52 19.75 12.39
CA LYS A 86 -18.46 19.16 13.19
C LYS A 86 -18.58 19.52 14.66
N SER A 87 -18.91 20.78 14.99
CA SER A 87 -19.10 21.20 16.39
C SER A 87 -20.38 20.62 16.98
N ALA A 88 -21.47 20.55 16.20
CA ALA A 88 -22.73 19.91 16.61
C ALA A 88 -22.55 18.41 16.91
N CYS A 89 -21.87 17.66 16.03
CA CYS A 89 -21.55 16.25 16.27
C CYS A 89 -20.72 16.07 17.55
N LYS A 90 -19.72 16.91 17.76
CA LYS A 90 -18.87 16.87 18.97
C LYS A 90 -19.60 17.30 20.24
N ALA A 91 -20.55 18.21 20.16
CA ALA A 91 -21.37 18.64 21.30
C ALA A 91 -22.17 17.46 21.88
N GLU A 92 -22.60 16.53 21.03
CA GLU A 92 -23.24 15.28 21.44
C GLU A 92 -22.25 14.17 21.84
N HIS A 93 -20.96 14.50 22.03
CA HIS A 93 -19.90 13.55 22.40
C HIS A 93 -19.67 12.43 21.36
N ARG A 94 -20.03 12.67 20.09
CA ARG A 94 -19.84 11.71 18.99
C ARG A 94 -18.51 11.94 18.28
N ILE A 95 -17.99 10.88 17.68
CA ILE A 95 -16.74 10.93 16.91
C ILE A 95 -17.02 11.36 15.48
N TRP A 96 -16.22 12.31 14.99
CA TRP A 96 -16.30 12.84 13.64
C TRP A 96 -15.24 12.22 12.73
N TYR A 97 -15.68 11.66 11.61
CA TYR A 97 -14.86 10.95 10.65
C TYR A 97 -14.88 11.65 9.28
N THR A 98 -13.69 11.84 8.69
CA THR A 98 -13.53 12.49 7.36
C THR A 98 -12.67 11.67 6.39
N GLN A 99 -11.72 10.88 6.90
CA GLN A 99 -10.73 10.17 6.09
C GLN A 99 -10.77 8.64 6.30
N GLY A 100 -11.72 8.14 7.09
CA GLY A 100 -11.86 6.72 7.37
C GLY A 100 -13.02 6.44 8.31
N CYS A 101 -13.49 5.20 8.31
CA CYS A 101 -14.65 4.77 9.09
C CYS A 101 -14.24 3.86 10.25
N PRO A 102 -15.03 3.82 11.34
CA PRO A 102 -14.78 2.91 12.44
C PRO A 102 -14.90 1.46 11.96
N SER A 103 -13.91 0.64 12.29
CA SER A 103 -13.85 -0.77 11.91
C SER A 103 -13.22 -1.61 13.00
N LYS A 104 -13.89 -2.70 13.40
CA LYS A 104 -13.38 -3.65 14.40
C LYS A 104 -12.12 -4.37 13.92
N ILE A 105 -12.00 -4.56 12.61
CA ILE A 105 -10.85 -5.23 11.99
C ILE A 105 -9.69 -4.27 11.68
N GLY A 106 -9.82 -2.98 12.03
CA GLY A 106 -8.74 -2.00 11.83
C GLY A 106 -7.44 -2.37 12.57
N VAL A 107 -7.56 -2.98 13.75
CA VAL A 107 -6.39 -3.46 14.52
C VAL A 107 -5.61 -4.53 13.74
N LEU A 108 -6.31 -5.42 13.04
CA LEU A 108 -5.68 -6.45 12.20
C LEU A 108 -4.87 -5.81 11.06
N ALA A 109 -5.37 -4.72 10.45
CA ALA A 109 -4.64 -3.99 9.42
C ALA A 109 -3.32 -3.41 9.95
N VAL A 110 -3.31 -2.90 11.19
CA VAL A 110 -2.08 -2.38 11.84
C VAL A 110 -1.07 -3.50 12.08
N LEU A 111 -1.52 -4.66 12.58
CA LEU A 111 -0.65 -5.81 12.81
C LEU A 111 -0.04 -6.33 11.50
N LEU A 112 -0.84 -6.44 10.44
CA LEU A 112 -0.36 -6.85 9.12
C LEU A 112 0.61 -5.84 8.50
N LEU A 113 0.40 -4.54 8.73
CA LEU A 113 1.34 -3.50 8.29
C LEU A 113 2.68 -3.64 9.04
N GLY A 114 2.65 -3.94 10.34
CA GLY A 114 3.85 -4.26 11.11
C GLY A 114 4.57 -5.49 10.56
N LEU A 115 3.84 -6.55 10.24
CA LEU A 115 4.41 -7.76 9.62
C LEU A 115 5.04 -7.46 8.26
N TYR A 116 4.38 -6.63 7.43
CA TYR A 116 4.95 -6.16 6.17
C TYR A 116 6.31 -5.48 6.37
N ILE A 117 6.43 -4.59 7.37
CA ILE A 117 7.69 -3.89 7.68
C ILE A 117 8.78 -4.88 8.11
N ILE A 118 8.44 -5.85 8.96
CA ILE A 118 9.36 -6.89 9.42
C ILE A 118 9.86 -7.73 8.24
N CYS A 119 8.98 -8.11 7.32
CA CYS A 119 9.37 -8.86 6.12
C CYS A 119 10.15 -8.02 5.11
N TYR A 120 9.88 -6.72 5.04
CA TYR A 120 10.55 -5.79 4.12
C TYR A 120 12.00 -5.54 4.54
N SER A 121 12.23 -5.33 5.84
CA SER A 121 13.51 -4.87 6.40
C SER A 121 14.74 -5.71 5.98
N PRO A 122 14.80 -7.04 6.22
CA PRO A 122 15.99 -7.84 5.86
C PRO A 122 16.12 -8.13 4.36
N GLY A 123 15.05 -7.92 3.58
CA GLY A 123 15.03 -8.19 2.15
C GLY A 123 15.21 -6.92 1.34
N MET A 124 14.09 -6.33 0.93
CA MET A 124 14.09 -5.14 0.06
C MET A 124 14.63 -3.88 0.75
N GLY A 125 14.70 -3.87 2.09
CA GLY A 125 15.30 -2.76 2.84
C GLY A 125 16.81 -2.66 2.69
N THR A 126 17.53 -3.79 2.68
CA THR A 126 19.00 -3.82 2.73
C THR A 126 19.64 -4.37 1.46
N VAL A 127 19.06 -5.41 0.84
CA VAL A 127 19.65 -6.11 -0.30
C VAL A 127 19.96 -5.19 -1.50
N PRO A 128 19.07 -4.25 -1.91
CA PRO A 128 19.39 -3.35 -3.02
C PRO A 128 20.65 -2.52 -2.79
N TRP A 129 20.90 -2.07 -1.57
CA TRP A 129 22.10 -1.29 -1.23
C TRP A 129 23.38 -2.13 -1.26
N ILE A 130 23.28 -3.40 -0.86
CA ILE A 130 24.38 -4.37 -0.91
C ILE A 130 24.74 -4.67 -2.37
N VAL A 131 23.75 -5.08 -3.18
CA VAL A 131 23.96 -5.38 -4.61
C VAL A 131 24.53 -4.18 -5.35
N ASN A 132 24.03 -2.98 -5.06
CA ASN A 132 24.54 -1.74 -5.65
C ASN A 132 26.03 -1.48 -5.32
N SER A 133 26.52 -2.00 -4.20
CA SER A 133 27.93 -1.91 -3.82
C SER A 133 28.80 -3.00 -4.46
N GLU A 134 28.20 -4.13 -4.84
CA GLU A 134 28.88 -5.31 -5.41
C GLU A 134 28.93 -5.29 -6.94
N ILE A 135 27.90 -4.76 -7.60
CA ILE A 135 27.76 -4.81 -9.06
C ILE A 135 28.64 -3.79 -9.81
N TYR A 136 29.00 -2.69 -9.14
CA TYR A 136 29.77 -1.63 -9.79
C TYR A 136 31.28 -1.84 -9.71
N PRO A 137 32.01 -1.64 -10.82
CA PRO A 137 33.47 -1.66 -10.83
C PRO A 137 34.01 -0.56 -9.90
N LEU A 138 35.17 -0.81 -9.29
CA LEU A 138 35.81 0.09 -8.31
C LEU A 138 35.87 1.55 -8.78
N LYS A 139 36.17 1.77 -10.06
CA LYS A 139 36.28 3.11 -10.67
C LYS A 139 34.96 3.89 -10.71
N TYR A 140 33.83 3.22 -10.85
CA TYR A 140 32.51 3.85 -11.06
C TYR A 140 31.55 3.70 -9.88
N ARG A 141 31.94 2.94 -8.85
CA ARG A 141 31.11 2.65 -7.67
C ARG A 141 30.54 3.90 -7.00
N GLY A 142 31.33 4.98 -6.89
CA GLY A 142 30.88 6.24 -6.31
C GLY A 142 29.76 6.91 -7.11
N ILE A 143 29.91 7.00 -8.44
CA ILE A 143 28.92 7.62 -9.33
C ILE A 143 27.69 6.72 -9.46
N GLY A 144 27.86 5.41 -9.69
CA GLY A 144 26.74 4.47 -9.76
C GLY A 144 25.92 4.43 -8.47
N GLY A 145 26.62 4.41 -7.32
CA GLY A 145 26.01 4.53 -6.00
C GLY A 145 25.21 5.81 -5.82
N GLY A 146 25.76 6.95 -6.22
CA GLY A 146 25.09 8.26 -6.16
C GLY A 146 23.83 8.32 -7.03
N ILE A 147 23.91 7.85 -8.28
CA ILE A 147 22.75 7.81 -9.19
C ILE A 147 21.65 6.92 -8.62
N ALA A 148 21.99 5.71 -8.15
CA ALA A 148 21.02 4.80 -7.53
C ALA A 148 20.35 5.42 -6.29
N ALA A 149 21.10 6.11 -5.45
CA ALA A 149 20.57 6.81 -4.28
C ALA A 149 19.60 7.94 -4.69
N VAL A 150 19.98 8.77 -5.66
CA VAL A 150 19.11 9.84 -6.17
C VAL A 150 17.83 9.26 -6.76
N SER A 151 17.91 8.21 -7.58
CA SER A 151 16.74 7.52 -8.12
C SER A 151 15.83 6.96 -7.02
N ASN A 152 16.40 6.41 -5.94
CA ASN A 152 15.65 5.94 -4.78
C ASN A 152 14.89 7.08 -4.09
N TRP A 153 15.56 8.20 -3.79
CA TRP A 153 14.94 9.35 -3.14
C TRP A 153 13.86 10.02 -4.00
N ILE A 154 14.08 10.14 -5.31
CA ILE A 154 13.06 10.64 -6.25
C ILE A 154 11.84 9.71 -6.24
N SER A 155 12.05 8.40 -6.30
CA SER A 155 10.95 7.43 -6.26
C SER A 155 10.18 7.51 -4.93
N ASN A 156 10.90 7.68 -3.81
CA ASN A 156 10.29 7.88 -2.50
C ASN A 156 9.42 9.14 -2.44
N LEU A 157 9.89 10.26 -3.02
CA LEU A 157 9.12 11.50 -3.12
C LEU A 157 7.84 11.30 -3.94
N ILE A 158 7.95 10.63 -5.11
CA ILE A 158 6.80 10.35 -5.97
C ILE A 158 5.76 9.52 -5.23
N VAL A 159 6.16 8.43 -4.58
CA VAL A 159 5.24 7.58 -3.81
C VAL A 159 4.59 8.36 -2.68
N SER A 160 5.37 9.15 -1.93
CA SER A 160 4.85 9.94 -0.80
C SER A 160 3.81 10.97 -1.23
N GLN A 161 4.02 11.64 -2.37
CA GLN A 161 3.07 12.62 -2.92
C GLN A 161 1.82 11.95 -3.51
N THR A 162 1.99 10.82 -4.20
CA THR A 162 0.88 10.16 -4.90
C THR A 162 0.03 9.26 -4.00
N PHE A 163 0.55 8.82 -2.85
CA PHE A 163 -0.12 7.84 -1.98
C PHE A 163 -1.52 8.29 -1.55
N LEU A 164 -1.66 9.51 -1.02
CA LEU A 164 -2.96 10.03 -0.57
C LEU A 164 -3.94 10.21 -1.74
N THR A 165 -3.46 10.65 -2.89
CA THR A 165 -4.29 10.76 -4.10
C THR A 165 -4.78 9.39 -4.56
N LEU A 166 -3.91 8.38 -4.55
CA LEU A 166 -4.25 7.00 -4.90
C LEU A 166 -5.26 6.40 -3.91
N THR A 167 -5.09 6.59 -2.61
CA THR A 167 -6.04 6.08 -1.61
C THR A 167 -7.39 6.78 -1.69
N HIS A 168 -7.45 8.05 -2.07
CA HIS A 168 -8.72 8.74 -2.32
C HIS A 168 -9.41 8.22 -3.60
N ALA A 169 -8.67 8.05 -4.69
CA ALA A 169 -9.22 7.63 -5.99
C ALA A 169 -9.58 6.13 -6.05
N LEU A 170 -8.68 5.24 -5.63
CA LEU A 170 -8.85 3.78 -5.71
C LEU A 170 -9.38 3.17 -4.40
N GLY A 171 -9.35 3.92 -3.30
CA GLY A 171 -9.53 3.38 -1.96
C GLY A 171 -8.26 2.68 -1.45
N SER A 172 -8.11 2.57 -0.13
CA SER A 172 -6.94 1.91 0.48
C SER A 172 -6.72 0.50 -0.05
N ALA A 173 -7.79 -0.30 -0.19
CA ALA A 173 -7.69 -1.66 -0.72
C ALA A 173 -7.11 -1.71 -2.15
N GLY A 174 -7.58 -0.82 -3.03
CA GLY A 174 -7.09 -0.72 -4.41
C GLY A 174 -5.63 -0.27 -4.48
N THR A 175 -5.22 0.69 -3.64
CA THR A 175 -3.84 1.16 -3.57
C THR A 175 -2.88 0.05 -3.12
N PHE A 176 -3.22 -0.72 -2.09
CA PHE A 176 -2.37 -1.84 -1.63
C PHE A 176 -2.29 -2.96 -2.66
N LEU A 177 -3.37 -3.24 -3.40
CA LEU A 177 -3.37 -4.19 -4.53
C LEU A 177 -2.47 -3.72 -5.67
N LEU A 178 -2.51 -2.43 -6.00
CA LEU A 178 -1.63 -1.83 -7.01
C LEU A 178 -0.16 -1.97 -6.61
N PHE A 179 0.18 -1.71 -5.34
CA PHE A 179 1.55 -1.94 -4.84
C PHE A 179 1.94 -3.41 -4.80
N ALA A 180 1.00 -4.33 -4.54
CA ALA A 180 1.26 -5.76 -4.66
C ALA A 180 1.60 -6.15 -6.11
N GLY A 181 0.87 -5.60 -7.09
CA GLY A 181 1.14 -5.82 -8.51
C GLY A 181 2.50 -5.29 -8.94
N ILE A 182 2.83 -4.05 -8.56
CA ILE A 182 4.16 -3.47 -8.84
C ILE A 182 5.26 -4.31 -8.19
N SER A 183 5.06 -4.75 -6.94
CA SER A 183 6.01 -5.62 -6.24
C SER A 183 6.19 -6.97 -6.94
N ALA A 184 5.12 -7.54 -7.51
CA ALA A 184 5.21 -8.77 -8.29
C ALA A 184 6.04 -8.57 -9.57
N VAL A 185 5.76 -7.53 -10.35
CA VAL A 185 6.51 -7.19 -11.57
C VAL A 185 7.98 -6.95 -11.26
N THR A 186 8.28 -6.17 -10.21
CA THR A 186 9.65 -5.93 -9.77
C THR A 186 10.33 -7.22 -9.30
N GLY A 187 9.62 -8.08 -8.57
CA GLY A 187 10.14 -9.38 -8.17
C GLY A 187 10.51 -10.27 -9.36
N THR A 188 9.66 -10.28 -10.40
CA THR A 188 9.94 -10.98 -11.66
C THR A 188 11.13 -10.37 -12.40
N ALA A 189 11.20 -9.03 -12.49
CA ALA A 189 12.31 -8.34 -13.11
C ALA A 189 13.64 -8.62 -12.40
N ILE A 190 13.67 -8.60 -11.07
CA ILE A 190 14.85 -8.96 -10.26
C ILE A 190 15.29 -10.39 -10.59
N PHE A 191 14.35 -11.34 -10.63
CA PHE A 191 14.67 -12.74 -10.92
C PHE A 191 15.33 -12.94 -12.30
N PHE A 192 14.93 -12.18 -13.32
CA PHE A 192 15.47 -12.32 -14.68
C PHE A 192 16.69 -11.42 -14.97
N LEU A 193 16.81 -10.27 -14.31
CA LEU A 193 17.81 -9.24 -14.64
C LEU A 193 18.96 -9.14 -13.63
N VAL A 194 18.76 -9.56 -12.38
CA VAL A 194 19.76 -9.41 -11.32
C VAL A 194 20.48 -10.74 -11.10
N PRO A 195 21.80 -10.79 -11.36
CA PRO A 195 22.59 -11.98 -11.06
C PRO A 195 22.80 -12.15 -9.55
N GLU A 196 22.95 -13.40 -9.11
CA GLU A 196 23.31 -13.71 -7.73
C GLU A 196 24.79 -13.35 -7.51
N THR A 197 25.06 -12.36 -6.65
CA THR A 197 26.41 -11.88 -6.33
C THR A 197 27.00 -12.52 -5.07
N LYS A 198 26.22 -13.34 -4.35
CA LYS A 198 26.61 -13.90 -3.06
C LYS A 198 27.83 -14.82 -3.18
N GLY A 199 28.90 -14.48 -2.47
CA GLY A 199 30.11 -15.31 -2.34
C GLY A 199 31.05 -15.28 -3.55
N GLN A 200 30.83 -14.37 -4.49
CA GLN A 200 31.70 -14.12 -5.65
C GLN A 200 32.70 -12.98 -5.32
N THR A 201 33.89 -13.00 -5.91
CA THR A 201 34.78 -11.83 -5.84
C THR A 201 34.29 -10.71 -6.77
N PHE A 202 34.74 -9.47 -6.53
CA PHE A 202 34.37 -8.34 -7.39
C PHE A 202 34.79 -8.57 -8.86
N GLU A 203 35.94 -9.21 -9.10
CA GLU A 203 36.38 -9.52 -10.47
C GLU A 203 35.52 -10.59 -11.14
N GLU A 204 34.99 -11.55 -10.37
CA GLU A 204 34.09 -12.59 -10.88
C GLU A 204 32.73 -12.01 -11.27
N VAL A 205 32.20 -11.09 -10.46
CA VAL A 205 30.96 -10.35 -10.77
C VAL A 205 31.13 -9.51 -12.03
N GLU A 206 32.25 -8.81 -12.18
CA GLU A 206 32.55 -8.01 -13.38
C GLU A 206 32.61 -8.88 -14.65
N LYS A 207 33.35 -10.00 -14.62
CA LYS A 207 33.41 -10.96 -15.73
C LYS A 207 32.06 -11.59 -16.07
N MET A 208 31.22 -11.84 -15.06
CA MET A 208 29.87 -12.39 -15.27
C MET A 208 28.96 -11.39 -16.00
N LEU A 209 29.05 -10.11 -15.63
CA LEU A 209 28.29 -9.04 -16.30
C LEU A 209 28.77 -8.81 -17.73
N GLU A 210 30.08 -8.88 -17.98
CA GLU A 210 30.66 -8.76 -19.33
C GLU A 210 30.22 -9.89 -20.28
N LYS A 211 30.11 -11.13 -19.79
CA LYS A 211 29.66 -12.28 -20.58
C LYS A 211 28.14 -12.30 -20.87
N GLY A 212 27.38 -11.43 -20.19
CA GLY A 212 25.93 -11.38 -20.27
C GLY A 212 25.25 -12.39 -19.36
N PHE A 213 24.45 -11.92 -18.41
CA PHE A 213 23.70 -12.76 -17.48
C PHE A 213 22.52 -13.47 -18.18
N LYS A 214 22.41 -14.79 -18.02
CA LYS A 214 21.23 -15.58 -18.38
C LYS A 214 20.61 -16.20 -17.11
N PRO A 215 19.33 -15.94 -16.82
CA PRO A 215 18.67 -16.48 -15.64
C PRO A 215 18.49 -18.00 -15.72
N SER A 216 18.61 -18.66 -14.56
CA SER A 216 18.67 -20.14 -14.41
C SER A 216 17.47 -20.92 -14.99
N LEU A 217 16.34 -20.28 -15.30
CA LEU A 217 15.17 -20.93 -15.91
C LEU A 217 15.20 -20.98 -17.45
N CYS A 218 16.10 -20.22 -18.10
CA CYS A 218 16.22 -20.16 -19.57
C CYS A 218 17.44 -20.92 -20.11
N GLY A 219 18.09 -21.76 -19.31
CA GLY A 219 19.25 -22.53 -19.73
C GLY A 219 19.13 -23.97 -19.28
N ASP A 220 18.59 -24.83 -20.14
CA ASP A 220 18.75 -26.27 -19.98
C ASP A 220 19.99 -26.77 -20.70
N SER A 221 20.57 -27.83 -20.13
CA SER A 221 21.77 -28.57 -20.51
C SER A 221 23.12 -27.89 -20.26
N ASN A 222 23.67 -28.17 -19.07
CA ASN A 222 25.10 -28.15 -18.83
C ASN A 222 25.68 -29.53 -19.20
N PRO A 223 26.55 -29.68 -20.21
CA PRO A 223 27.35 -30.88 -20.38
C PRO A 223 28.80 -30.72 -19.90
N GLU A 224 29.10 -29.80 -18.98
CA GLU A 224 30.49 -29.57 -18.50
C GLU A 224 30.71 -29.89 -17.00
N LYS A 225 29.70 -30.45 -16.31
CA LYS A 225 29.92 -31.12 -15.01
C LYS A 225 30.31 -32.61 -15.13
N GLU A 226 30.66 -33.07 -16.32
CA GLU A 226 31.15 -34.44 -16.56
C GLU A 226 32.68 -34.62 -16.61
N LEU A 227 33.50 -33.56 -16.47
CA LEU A 227 34.94 -33.75 -16.25
C LEU A 227 35.32 -33.60 -14.79
N ASN A 228 35.11 -34.71 -14.09
CA ASN A 228 36.02 -35.19 -13.07
C ASN A 228 37.49 -34.90 -13.48
N GLY A 229 38.15 -34.02 -12.73
CA GLY A 229 39.45 -33.46 -13.08
C GLY A 229 40.41 -33.28 -11.91
N LYS A 230 40.30 -34.13 -10.87
CA LYS A 230 41.32 -34.43 -9.83
C LYS A 230 41.53 -33.31 -8.79
N VAL A 231 41.41 -33.59 -7.49
CA VAL A 231 42.50 -34.07 -6.59
C VAL A 231 43.83 -33.40 -6.90
#